data_AF-D8JS15-F1
#
_entry.id   AF-D8JS15-F1
#
_cell.length_a   1.000
_cell.length_b   1.000
_cell.length_c   1.000
_cell.angle_alpha   90.00
_cell.angle_beta   90.00
_cell.angle_gamma   90.00
#
_symmetry.space_group_name_H-M   'P 1'
#
loop_
_entity.id
_entity.type
_entity.pdbx_description
1 polymer ?
#
loop_
_entity_poly.entity_id
_entity_poly.type
_entity_poly.pdbx_seq_one_letter_code
_entity_poly.pdbx_strand_id
1 'polypeptide(L)'
;MKVNDVSNGQRALWMVLITSLAAPFFASLLCTGLALARPLTEFLMPEAPMPAPGEFAVDVFAWSALPATVAALGLTPFVLQQGTYSWLHAAVAGVLAFTAASIIFPFPNQAALPVLAFLAGLIAIGMRQLLITGRILLETPKS
;
A
#
# COMPACT_ATOMS: atom_id res chain seq x y z
N MET A 1 36.32 -3.61 -6.76
CA MET A 1 35.64 -2.57 -5.97
C MET A 1 34.57 -3.27 -5.15
N LYS A 2 34.73 -3.43 -3.83
CA LYS A 2 33.67 -4.02 -2.98
C LYS A 2 32.52 -3.03 -2.98
N VAL A 3 31.41 -3.37 -3.65
CA VAL A 3 30.15 -2.65 -3.45
C VAL A 3 29.85 -2.79 -1.97
N ASN A 4 29.80 -1.69 -1.23
CA ASN A 4 29.37 -1.72 0.16
C ASN A 4 27.97 -2.34 0.17
N ASP A 5 27.85 -3.52 0.77
CA ASP A 5 26.57 -4.20 0.91
C ASP A 5 25.59 -3.25 1.61
N VAL A 6 24.48 -2.90 0.94
CA VAL A 6 23.43 -2.03 1.50
C VAL A 6 22.95 -2.65 2.81
N SER A 7 23.08 -1.90 3.91
CA SER A 7 22.74 -2.39 5.25
C SER A 7 21.23 -2.61 5.39
N ASN A 8 20.81 -3.55 6.24
CA ASN A 8 19.39 -3.80 6.48
C ASN A 8 18.65 -2.54 6.99
N GLY A 9 19.34 -1.66 7.72
CA GLY A 9 18.81 -0.35 8.14
C GLY A 9 18.49 0.57 6.95
N GLN A 10 19.39 0.66 5.97
CA GLN A 10 19.14 1.42 4.74
C GLN A 10 18.00 0.81 3.93
N ARG A 11 17.91 -0.52 3.86
CA ARG A 11 16.81 -1.22 3.16
C ARG A 11 15.46 -0.93 3.81
N ALA A 12 15.40 -0.98 5.14
CA ALA A 12 14.19 -0.64 5.90
C ALA A 12 13.77 0.81 5.67
N LEU A 13 14.72 1.76 5.74
CA LEU A 13 14.43 3.17 5.47
C LEU A 13 13.86 3.38 4.06
N TRP A 14 14.52 2.84 3.04
CA TRP A 14 14.05 2.96 1.66
C TRP A 14 12.72 2.27 1.41
N MET A 15 12.51 1.10 2.02
CA MET A 15 11.23 0.40 1.96
C MET A 15 10.11 1.27 2.53
N VAL A 16 10.31 1.90 3.69
CA VAL A 16 9.31 2.78 4.29
C VAL A 16 9.03 3.97 3.39
N LEU A 17 10.06 4.72 2.97
CA LEU A 17 9.90 5.92 2.14
C LEU A 17 9.18 5.62 0.82
N ILE A 18 9.56 4.54 0.14
CA ILE A 18 8.96 4.18 -1.15
C ILE A 18 7.54 3.67 -0.97
N THR A 19 7.29 2.82 0.02
CA THR A 19 5.96 2.27 0.27
C THR A 19 4.98 3.38 0.68
N SER A 20 5.42 4.33 1.51
CA SER A 20 4.65 5.52 1.91
C SER A 20 4.26 6.45 0.76
N LEU A 21 4.90 6.36 -0.40
CA LEU A 21 4.62 7.22 -1.57
C LEU A 21 3.97 6.45 -2.72
N ALA A 22 4.52 5.29 -3.06
CA ALA A 22 4.07 4.51 -4.20
C ALA A 22 2.76 3.76 -3.92
N ALA A 23 2.55 3.23 -2.70
CA ALA A 23 1.28 2.56 -2.39
C ALA A 23 0.08 3.52 -2.47
N PRO A 24 0.15 4.76 -1.93
CA PRO A 24 -0.89 5.76 -2.13
C PRO A 24 -1.12 6.16 -3.59
N PHE A 25 -0.05 6.23 -4.39
CA PHE A 25 -0.17 6.48 -5.83
C PHE A 25 -0.99 5.38 -6.53
N PHE A 26 -0.68 4.10 -6.27
CA PHE A 26 -1.45 3.00 -6.85
C PHE A 26 -2.88 2.92 -6.31
N ALA A 27 -3.09 3.21 -5.02
CA ALA A 27 -4.42 3.28 -4.44
C ALA A 27 -5.27 4.38 -5.11
N SER A 28 -4.68 5.56 -5.31
CA SER A 28 -5.30 6.70 -6.02
C SER A 28 -5.68 6.35 -7.46
N LEU A 29 -4.74 5.76 -8.22
CA LEU A 29 -5.02 5.29 -9.58
C LEU A 29 -6.16 4.27 -9.62
N LEU A 30 -6.13 3.30 -8.70
CA LEU A 30 -7.14 2.24 -8.65
C LEU A 30 -8.52 2.80 -8.30
N CYS A 31 -8.62 3.60 -7.24
CA CYS A 31 -9.88 4.24 -6.84
C CYS A 31 -10.41 5.16 -7.94
N THR A 32 -9.55 5.94 -8.59
CA THR A 32 -9.94 6.80 -9.71
C THR A 32 -10.41 5.97 -10.91
N GLY A 33 -9.74 4.86 -11.22
CA GLY A 33 -10.16 3.93 -12.27
C GLY A 33 -11.52 3.30 -11.98
N LEU A 34 -11.75 2.85 -10.73
CA LEU A 34 -13.06 2.34 -10.29
C LEU A 34 -14.15 3.41 -10.39
N ALA A 35 -13.81 4.65 -10.07
CA ALA A 35 -14.70 5.79 -10.15
C ALA A 35 -15.03 6.20 -11.61
N LEU A 36 -14.10 6.02 -12.55
CA LEU A 36 -14.36 6.23 -13.98
C LEU A 36 -15.15 5.06 -14.61
N ALA A 37 -15.02 3.85 -14.07
CA ALA A 37 -15.75 2.66 -14.48
C ALA A 37 -17.11 2.47 -13.76
N ARG A 38 -17.65 3.55 -13.18
CA ARG A 38 -18.88 3.59 -12.35
C ARG A 38 -20.06 2.73 -12.80
N PRO A 39 -20.49 2.68 -14.08
CA PRO A 39 -21.61 1.81 -14.47
C PRO A 39 -21.36 0.31 -14.19
N LEU A 40 -20.11 -0.09 -13.94
CA LEU A 40 -19.72 -1.46 -13.60
C LEU A 40 -19.37 -1.64 -12.12
N THR A 41 -19.21 -0.55 -11.35
CA THR A 41 -18.64 -0.56 -9.98
C THR A 41 -19.54 0.11 -8.94
N GLU A 42 -20.79 0.43 -9.30
CA GLU A 42 -21.77 1.13 -8.45
C GLU A 42 -22.01 0.43 -7.09
N PHE A 43 -21.96 -0.91 -7.07
CA PHE A 43 -22.05 -1.71 -5.84
C PHE A 43 -20.87 -1.52 -4.87
N LEU A 44 -19.71 -1.06 -5.37
CA LEU A 44 -18.50 -0.78 -4.58
C LEU A 44 -18.42 0.69 -4.19
N MET A 45 -18.68 1.60 -5.13
CA MET A 45 -18.62 3.06 -4.89
C MET A 45 -19.95 3.70 -5.31
N PRO A 46 -20.94 3.76 -4.38
CA PRO A 46 -22.26 4.30 -4.69
C PRO A 46 -22.22 5.80 -5.00
N GLU A 47 -23.26 6.25 -5.68
CA GLU A 47 -23.38 7.59 -6.24
C GLU A 47 -23.34 8.67 -5.16
N ALA A 48 -22.20 9.35 -5.05
CA ALA A 48 -22.07 10.64 -4.41
C ALA A 48 -21.63 11.65 -5.48
N PRO A 49 -22.02 12.94 -5.37
CA PRO A 49 -21.47 14.00 -6.19
C PRO A 49 -19.95 13.98 -5.99
N MET A 50 -19.24 13.50 -7.01
CA MET A 50 -17.80 13.33 -6.93
C MET A 50 -17.13 14.63 -7.38
N PRO A 51 -16.07 15.06 -6.68
CA PRO A 51 -15.23 16.12 -7.20
C PRO A 51 -14.61 15.73 -8.55
N ALA A 52 -13.95 16.67 -9.21
CA ALA A 52 -13.25 16.39 -10.46
C ALA A 52 -12.27 15.21 -10.27
N PRO A 53 -12.07 14.32 -11.28
CA PRO A 53 -11.25 13.12 -11.10
C PRO A 53 -9.84 13.38 -10.56
N GLY A 54 -9.24 14.52 -10.92
CA GLY A 54 -7.92 14.92 -10.40
C GLY A 54 -7.95 15.28 -8.91
N GLU A 55 -9.00 15.96 -8.44
CA GLU A 55 -9.19 16.28 -7.02
C GLU A 55 -9.46 15.01 -6.21
N PHE A 56 -10.33 14.13 -6.71
CA PHE A 56 -10.56 12.81 -6.10
C PHE A 56 -9.28 11.98 -5.98
N ALA A 57 -8.46 11.95 -7.04
CA ALA A 57 -7.19 11.24 -7.03
C ALA A 57 -6.23 11.78 -5.95
N VAL A 58 -6.15 13.10 -5.82
CA VAL A 58 -5.31 13.75 -4.79
C VAL A 58 -5.82 13.44 -3.39
N ASP A 59 -7.14 13.48 -3.17
CA ASP A 59 -7.75 13.15 -1.88
C ASP A 59 -7.46 11.70 -1.46
N VAL A 60 -7.64 10.74 -2.38
CA VAL A 60 -7.33 9.33 -2.11
C VAL A 60 -5.84 9.15 -1.82
N PHE A 61 -4.96 9.83 -2.55
CA PHE A 61 -3.52 9.79 -2.29
C PHE A 61 -3.18 10.31 -0.89
N ALA A 62 -3.68 11.50 -0.54
CA ALA A 62 -3.41 12.12 0.76
C ALA A 62 -3.93 11.25 1.91
N TRP A 63 -5.14 10.70 1.77
CA TRP A 63 -5.75 9.86 2.78
C TRP A 63 -5.02 8.52 2.94
N SER A 64 -4.62 7.87 1.85
CA SER A 64 -3.98 6.55 1.88
C SER A 64 -2.51 6.57 2.30
N ALA A 65 -1.87 7.75 2.35
CA ALA A 65 -0.48 7.90 2.80
C ALA A 65 -0.25 7.43 4.24
N LEU A 66 -1.19 7.73 5.16
CA LEU A 66 -1.11 7.29 6.55
C LEU A 66 -1.16 5.76 6.69
N PRO A 67 -2.20 5.04 6.21
CA PRO A 67 -2.23 3.59 6.30
C PRO A 67 -1.06 2.93 5.56
N ALA A 68 -0.65 3.44 4.39
CA ALA A 68 0.52 2.92 3.69
C ALA A 68 1.80 3.00 4.54
N THR A 69 1.99 4.12 5.24
CA THR A 69 3.12 4.31 6.15
C THR A 69 3.04 3.37 7.35
N VAL A 70 1.86 3.21 7.95
CA VAL A 70 1.66 2.26 9.06
C VAL A 70 1.96 0.82 8.64
N ALA A 71 1.50 0.41 7.45
CA ALA A 71 1.81 -0.90 6.89
C ALA A 71 3.33 -1.10 6.74
N ALA A 72 4.02 -0.09 6.18
CA ALA A 72 5.46 -0.15 5.98
C ALA A 72 6.24 -0.20 7.30
N LEU A 73 5.83 0.58 8.30
CA LEU A 73 6.40 0.54 9.64
C LEU A 73 6.20 -0.84 10.30
N GLY A 74 5.02 -1.46 10.12
CA GLY A 74 4.76 -2.82 10.59
C GLY A 74 5.69 -3.88 9.97
N LEU A 75 6.19 -3.63 8.76
CA LEU A 75 7.12 -4.52 8.06
C LEU A 75 8.60 -4.25 8.38
N THR A 76 8.90 -3.14 9.05
CA THR A 76 10.27 -2.69 9.33
C THR A 76 11.08 -3.71 10.16
N PRO A 77 10.54 -4.34 11.22
CA PRO A 77 11.29 -5.32 12.01
C PRO A 77 11.81 -6.50 11.17
N PHE A 78 11.00 -6.99 10.22
CA PHE A 78 11.38 -8.08 9.33
C PHE A 78 12.54 -7.68 8.41
N VAL A 79 12.48 -6.49 7.83
CA VAL A 79 13.58 -5.99 6.96
C VAL A 79 14.86 -5.76 7.76
N LEU A 80 14.77 -5.23 8.97
CA LEU A 80 15.94 -5.03 9.82
C LEU A 80 16.63 -6.35 10.16
N GLN A 81 15.87 -7.39 10.48
CA GLN A 81 16.39 -8.70 10.86
C GLN A 81 16.87 -9.53 9.66
N GLN A 82 16.08 -9.58 8.57
CA GLN A 82 16.25 -10.56 7.49
C GLN A 82 16.61 -9.91 6.14
N GLY A 83 16.57 -8.58 6.04
CA GLY A 83 16.73 -7.85 4.77
C GLY A 83 15.56 -7.99 3.81
N THR A 84 14.48 -8.68 4.22
CA THR A 84 13.29 -8.97 3.40
C THR A 84 12.10 -9.36 4.29
N TYR A 85 10.95 -9.63 3.67
CA TYR A 85 9.75 -10.21 4.27
C TYR A 85 9.00 -11.08 3.25
N SER A 86 8.05 -11.91 3.70
CA SER A 86 7.25 -12.77 2.82
C SER A 86 6.12 -12.00 2.13
N TRP A 87 5.59 -12.53 1.03
CA TRP A 87 4.39 -11.96 0.39
C TRP A 87 3.19 -11.92 1.34
N LEU A 88 3.09 -12.90 2.26
CA LEU A 88 2.02 -12.97 3.24
C LEU A 88 2.14 -11.84 4.28
N HIS A 89 3.36 -11.55 4.78
CA HIS A 89 3.57 -10.40 5.66
C HIS A 89 3.12 -9.09 4.99
N ALA A 90 3.44 -8.93 3.70
CA ALA A 90 3.04 -7.76 2.92
C ALA A 90 1.50 -7.65 2.83
N ALA A 91 0.84 -8.74 2.46
CA ALA A 91 -0.62 -8.79 2.34
C ALA A 91 -1.30 -8.43 3.66
N VAL A 92 -0.87 -9.06 4.76
CA VAL A 92 -1.41 -8.82 6.11
C VAL A 92 -1.19 -7.37 6.54
N ALA A 93 0.01 -6.81 6.33
CA ALA A 93 0.29 -5.42 6.66
C ALA A 93 -0.62 -4.45 5.90
N GLY A 94 -0.84 -4.67 4.60
CA GLY A 94 -1.75 -3.85 3.79
C GLY A 94 -3.21 -3.93 4.26
N VAL A 95 -3.72 -5.14 4.48
CA VAL A 95 -5.09 -5.38 4.96
C VAL A 95 -5.31 -4.75 6.34
N LEU A 96 -4.40 -4.97 7.28
CA LEU A 96 -4.52 -4.46 8.66
C LEU A 96 -4.43 -2.94 8.70
N ALA A 97 -3.52 -2.34 7.94
CA ALA A 97 -3.39 -0.88 7.91
C ALA A 97 -4.61 -0.21 7.27
N PHE A 98 -5.14 -0.77 6.18
CA PHE A 98 -6.41 -0.29 5.60
C PHE A 98 -7.56 -0.43 6.60
N THR A 99 -7.67 -1.58 7.26
CA THR A 99 -8.71 -1.83 8.27
C THR A 99 -8.62 -0.81 9.40
N ALA A 100 -7.41 -0.56 9.93
CA ALA A 100 -7.19 0.46 10.96
C ALA A 100 -7.60 1.86 10.47
N ALA A 101 -7.25 2.23 9.24
CA ALA A 101 -7.67 3.51 8.67
C ALA A 101 -9.19 3.60 8.51
N SER A 102 -9.89 2.52 8.14
CA SER A 102 -11.34 2.51 8.00
C SER A 102 -12.10 2.66 9.33
N ILE A 103 -11.46 2.33 10.46
CA ILE A 103 -12.02 2.56 11.80
C ILE A 103 -11.90 4.04 12.19
N ILE A 104 -10.77 4.67 11.84
CA ILE A 104 -10.49 6.08 12.18
C ILE A 104 -11.27 7.03 11.26
N PHE A 105 -11.37 6.68 9.98
CA PHE A 105 -12.05 7.46 8.96
C PHE A 105 -13.24 6.67 8.43
N PRO A 106 -14.47 6.98 8.88
CA PRO A 106 -15.64 6.19 8.55
C PRO A 106 -15.89 6.24 7.04
N PHE A 107 -15.94 5.05 6.43
CA PHE A 107 -16.23 4.90 5.01
C PHE A 107 -17.75 5.00 4.75
N PRO A 108 -18.20 5.71 3.70
CA PRO A 108 -19.61 5.84 3.38
C PRO A 108 -20.28 4.51 3.04
N ASN A 109 -19.56 3.60 2.37
CA ASN A 109 -20.06 2.29 1.97
C ASN A 109 -19.31 1.17 2.71
N GLN A 110 -19.88 0.68 3.81
CA GLN A 110 -19.27 -0.41 4.58
C GLN A 110 -19.21 -1.74 3.81
N ALA A 111 -20.10 -1.97 2.84
CA ALA A 111 -20.09 -3.19 2.03
C ALA A 111 -18.86 -3.29 1.12
N ALA A 112 -18.22 -2.16 0.80
CA ALA A 112 -17.01 -2.13 -0.02
C ALA A 112 -15.73 -2.43 0.77
N LEU A 113 -15.76 -2.37 2.11
CA LEU A 113 -14.57 -2.50 2.96
C LEU A 113 -13.80 -3.80 2.73
N PRO A 114 -14.42 -5.00 2.63
CA PRO A 114 -13.67 -6.23 2.39
C PRO A 114 -12.91 -6.22 1.06
N VAL A 115 -13.54 -5.68 0.00
CA VAL A 115 -12.94 -5.61 -1.33
C VAL A 115 -11.78 -4.60 -1.34
N LEU A 116 -11.97 -3.43 -0.73
CA LEU A 116 -10.92 -2.42 -0.64
C LEU A 116 -9.74 -2.88 0.25
N ALA A 117 -10.02 -3.60 1.34
CA ALA A 117 -8.99 -4.21 2.18
C ALA A 117 -8.19 -5.26 1.40
N PHE A 118 -8.86 -6.10 0.61
CA PHE A 118 -8.21 -7.06 -0.27
C PHE A 118 -7.32 -6.37 -1.31
N LEU A 119 -7.81 -5.30 -1.95
CA LEU A 119 -7.04 -4.48 -2.89
C LEU A 119 -5.81 -3.84 -2.23
N ALA A 120 -5.93 -3.35 -0.99
CA ALA A 120 -4.80 -2.84 -0.23
C ALA A 120 -3.74 -3.92 0.02
N GLY A 121 -4.17 -5.15 0.33
CA GLY A 121 -3.30 -6.31 0.42
C GLY A 121 -2.56 -6.61 -0.90
N LEU A 122 -3.27 -6.56 -2.03
CA LEU A 122 -2.67 -6.72 -3.36
C LEU A 122 -1.65 -5.63 -3.69
N ILE A 123 -1.96 -4.36 -3.38
CA ILE A 123 -1.03 -3.25 -3.54
C ILE A 123 0.23 -3.51 -2.71
N ALA A 124 0.10 -3.94 -1.46
CA ALA A 124 1.26 -4.23 -0.61
C ALA A 124 2.12 -5.40 -1.14
N ILE A 125 1.50 -6.45 -1.70
CA ILE A 125 2.23 -7.51 -2.41
C ILE A 125 2.96 -6.96 -3.63
N GLY A 126 2.29 -6.11 -4.43
CA GLY A 126 2.90 -5.44 -5.58
C GLY A 126 4.10 -4.58 -5.18
N MET A 127 3.97 -3.83 -4.08
CA MET A 127 5.04 -3.01 -3.51
C MET A 127 6.24 -3.86 -3.10
N ARG A 128 6.01 -5.02 -2.47
CA ARG A 128 7.09 -5.97 -2.19
C ARG A 128 7.85 -6.33 -3.45
N GLN A 129 7.14 -6.64 -4.54
CA GLN A 129 7.83 -7.01 -5.78
C GLN A 129 8.58 -5.86 -6.43
N LEU A 130 8.01 -4.65 -6.39
CA LEU A 130 8.69 -3.44 -6.85
C LEU A 130 10.00 -3.22 -6.09
N LEU A 131 9.99 -3.38 -4.76
CA LEU A 131 11.16 -3.21 -3.92
C LEU A 131 12.24 -4.29 -4.14
N ILE A 132 11.85 -5.54 -4.42
CA ILE A 132 12.78 -6.62 -4.78
C ILE A 132 13.41 -6.35 -6.15
N THR A 133 12.59 -5.98 -7.14
CA THR A 133 13.04 -5.65 -8.50
C THR A 133 13.98 -4.43 -8.47
N GLY A 134 13.68 -3.44 -7.64
CA GLY A 134 14.54 -2.28 -7.38
C GLY A 134 15.80 -2.58 -6.55
N ARG A 135 16.05 -3.85 -6.19
CA ARG A 135 17.18 -4.32 -5.37
C ARG A 135 17.24 -3.74 -3.96
N ILE A 136 16.13 -3.20 -3.46
CA ILE A 136 16.01 -2.61 -2.13
C ILE A 136 15.77 -3.71 -1.09
N LEU A 137 14.91 -4.67 -1.39
CA LEU A 137 14.75 -5.88 -0.58
C LEU A 137 15.51 -7.04 -1.21
N LEU A 138 15.87 -8.00 -0.37
CA LEU A 138 16.41 -9.28 -0.84
C LEU A 138 15.27 -10.19 -1.32
N GLU A 139 15.55 -11.01 -2.32
CA GLU A 139 14.60 -12.02 -2.78
C GLU A 139 14.39 -13.12 -1.73
N THR A 140 15.48 -13.53 -1.08
CA THR A 140 15.51 -14.53 0.00
C THR A 140 16.15 -13.95 1.27
N PRO A 141 15.77 -14.46 2.47
CA PRO A 141 16.40 -14.07 3.73
C PRO A 141 17.91 -14.36 3.71
N LYS A 142 18.70 -13.54 4.42
CA LYS A 142 20.09 -13.90 4.73
C LYS A 142 20.08 -15.04 5.75
N SER A 143 20.69 -16.17 5.37
CA SER A 143 20.98 -17.32 6.26
C SER A 143 22.05 -16.96 7.29
#